data_AF-A0A1C5PHQ4-F1
#
_entry.id   AF-A0A1C5PHQ4-F1
#
_cell.length_a   1.000
_cell.length_b   1.000
_cell.length_c   1.000
_cell.angle_alpha   90.00
_cell.angle_beta   90.00
_cell.angle_gamma   90.00
#
_symmetry.space_group_name_H-M   'P 1'
#
loop_
_entity.id
_entity.type
_entity.pdbx_description
1 polymer ?
#
loop_
_entity_poly.entity_id
_entity_poly.type
_entity_poly.pdbx_seq_one_letter_code
_entity_poly.pdbx_strand_id
1 'polypeptide(L)'
;MKKKATAAMTALAVMVVPMTAFAGDFEDFYDYQAENGKYVYYFENGIKLEMPEDWYQNVTVEAEESYVTFYHKDSYEKYKKDGYDAGGELLKIGCSVNTDFKDNPGYEYIGFDEEEALNFYYSTPTDYQAYTKDTDVKAEFDQLLGELDEVCDSITLTAKPDDEFYEQMEDSAEAARIAKNAAEGKKEDKGGTIAGKIGGDSQENSKEADNAVEEYTFDESKAEYEGTWVSFEDEFQIYLPSYWDYYNLTDEETEQGILYKAECESEDVSLIVNYALIDKTKLDSDAIAESYREAGYSDVKQMKINGILCETCTVPEEEISLTSFIGGNDDRLYMIMLNTDDEGSLHYMDSILRSVKPAEK
;
A
#
# COMPACT_ATOMS: atom_id res chain seq x y z
N MET A 1 -19.73 -40.54 31.40
CA MET A 1 -18.54 -40.11 30.66
C MET A 1 -18.76 -40.35 29.18
N LYS A 2 -19.25 -39.35 28.44
CA LYS A 2 -19.16 -39.26 26.99
C LYS A 2 -18.51 -37.91 26.72
N LYS A 3 -17.22 -37.91 26.40
CA LYS A 3 -16.50 -36.71 25.96
C LYS A 3 -17.15 -36.27 24.66
N LYS A 4 -17.78 -35.10 24.64
CA LYS A 4 -18.03 -34.38 23.38
C LYS A 4 -16.64 -34.05 22.84
N ALA A 5 -16.31 -34.59 21.67
CA ALA A 5 -15.16 -34.15 20.92
C ALA A 5 -15.49 -32.74 20.44
N THR A 6 -14.95 -31.73 21.13
CA THR A 6 -14.79 -30.39 20.57
C THR A 6 -13.83 -30.58 19.40
N ALA A 7 -14.39 -30.67 18.19
CA ALA A 7 -13.60 -30.53 16.99
C ALA A 7 -13.02 -29.12 17.05
N ALA A 8 -11.70 -29.03 17.15
CA ALA A 8 -11.02 -27.78 16.88
C ALA A 8 -11.34 -27.44 15.42
N MET A 9 -12.27 -26.51 15.21
CA MET A 9 -12.35 -25.77 13.95
C MET A 9 -10.99 -25.11 13.81
N THR A 10 -10.19 -25.61 12.87
CA THR A 10 -9.01 -24.88 12.41
C THR A 10 -9.55 -23.58 11.85
N ALA A 11 -9.33 -22.46 12.55
CA ALA A 11 -9.71 -21.14 12.08
C ALA A 11 -9.22 -21.00 10.63
N LEU A 12 -10.13 -20.67 9.73
CA LEU A 12 -9.76 -20.26 8.38
C LEU A 12 -8.96 -18.97 8.56
N ALA A 13 -7.63 -19.07 8.59
CA ALA A 13 -6.78 -17.91 8.38
C ALA A 13 -6.97 -17.53 6.91
N VAL A 14 -8.03 -16.77 6.62
CA VAL A 14 -8.06 -16.00 5.39
C VAL A 14 -6.87 -15.07 5.51
N MET A 15 -5.84 -15.38 4.72
CA MET A 15 -4.74 -14.45 4.50
C MET A 15 -5.40 -13.28 3.78
N VAL A 16 -5.77 -12.26 4.56
CA VAL A 16 -5.91 -10.92 4.01
C VAL A 16 -4.49 -10.62 3.55
N VAL A 17 -4.27 -10.79 2.24
CA VAL A 17 -3.08 -10.22 1.63
C VAL A 17 -3.23 -8.74 1.93
N PRO A 18 -2.26 -8.10 2.61
CA PRO A 18 -2.33 -6.65 2.79
C PRO A 18 -2.57 -6.07 1.39
N MET A 19 -3.70 -5.38 1.23
CA MET A 19 -3.91 -4.56 0.04
C MET A 19 -3.08 -3.31 0.29
N THR A 20 -1.76 -3.47 0.24
CA THR A 20 -0.92 -2.32 0.00
C THR A 20 -1.39 -1.77 -1.35
N ALA A 21 -1.96 -0.55 -1.32
CA ALA A 21 -1.74 0.38 -2.42
C ALA A 21 -0.27 0.22 -2.81
N PHE A 22 0.08 0.09 -4.09
CA PHE A 22 1.43 -0.32 -4.49
C PHE A 22 2.47 0.61 -3.85
N ALA A 23 2.98 0.20 -2.70
CA ALA A 23 3.67 1.09 -1.81
C ALA A 23 5.10 1.09 -2.30
N GLY A 24 5.57 2.27 -2.68
CA GLY A 24 6.98 2.42 -2.95
C GLY A 24 7.83 2.32 -1.69
N ASP A 25 7.26 2.14 -0.48
CA ASP A 25 7.94 2.09 0.82
C ASP A 25 9.05 3.15 0.93
N PHE A 26 8.76 4.38 0.52
CA PHE A 26 9.69 5.50 0.65
C PHE A 26 9.56 6.21 2.00
N GLU A 27 8.45 6.03 2.73
CA GLU A 27 8.22 6.67 4.04
C GLU A 27 9.21 6.19 5.11
N ASP A 28 9.61 4.92 5.02
CA ASP A 28 10.60 4.32 5.91
C ASP A 28 11.99 4.35 5.27
N PHE A 29 12.88 5.15 5.86
CA PHE A 29 14.25 5.29 5.39
C PHE A 29 15.24 5.59 6.51
N TYR A 30 16.50 5.23 6.24
CA TYR A 30 17.63 5.46 7.11
C TYR A 30 18.62 6.40 6.43
N ASP A 31 19.17 7.34 7.20
CA ASP A 31 20.26 8.19 6.75
C ASP A 31 21.51 7.99 7.62
N TYR A 32 22.66 7.90 6.96
CA TYR A 32 23.94 7.71 7.66
C TYR A 32 25.11 8.28 6.87
N GLN A 33 26.23 8.52 7.57
CA GLN A 33 27.49 8.88 6.93
C GLN A 33 28.29 7.63 6.60
N ALA A 34 28.61 7.42 5.33
CA ALA A 34 29.47 6.33 4.88
C ALA A 34 30.96 6.61 5.15
N GLU A 35 31.78 5.55 5.15
CA GLU A 35 33.23 5.66 5.40
C GLU A 35 33.96 6.59 4.42
N ASN A 36 33.41 6.78 3.22
CA ASN A 36 33.93 7.69 2.20
C ASN A 36 33.64 9.17 2.51
N GLY A 37 32.94 9.47 3.62
CA GLY A 37 32.55 10.81 4.05
C GLY A 37 31.27 11.34 3.42
N LYS A 38 30.68 10.62 2.44
CA LYS A 38 29.38 10.95 1.85
C LYS A 38 28.24 10.55 2.79
N TYR A 39 27.11 11.20 2.63
CA TYR A 39 25.88 10.83 3.29
C TYR A 39 25.06 9.93 2.39
N VAL A 40 24.39 8.95 2.99
CA VAL A 40 23.59 7.97 2.29
C VAL A 40 22.17 8.03 2.82
N TYR A 41 21.20 8.05 1.90
CA TYR A 41 19.81 7.70 2.18
C TYR A 41 19.58 6.27 1.68
N TYR A 42 18.98 5.45 2.53
CA TYR A 42 18.61 4.07 2.25
C TYR A 42 17.12 3.89 2.54
N PHE A 43 16.36 3.49 1.54
CA PHE A 43 14.92 3.26 1.62
C PHE A 43 14.63 1.75 1.70
N GLU A 44 13.57 1.33 2.38
CA GLU A 44 13.26 -0.10 2.58
C GLU A 44 12.94 -0.83 1.26
N ASN A 45 12.50 -0.08 0.25
CA ASN A 45 12.35 -0.54 -1.13
C ASN A 45 13.68 -0.88 -1.86
N GLY A 46 14.83 -0.78 -1.18
CA GLY A 46 16.15 -1.10 -1.71
C GLY A 46 16.83 0.04 -2.46
N ILE A 47 16.20 1.21 -2.60
CA ILE A 47 16.84 2.40 -3.17
C ILE A 47 17.90 2.94 -2.22
N LYS A 48 19.07 3.20 -2.79
CA LYS A 48 20.18 3.86 -2.12
C LYS A 48 20.62 5.08 -2.92
N LEU A 49 20.77 6.20 -2.23
CA LEU A 49 21.27 7.47 -2.77
C LEU A 49 22.46 7.95 -1.95
N GLU A 50 23.57 8.34 -2.60
CA GLU A 50 24.71 8.98 -1.93
C GLU A 50 24.81 10.47 -2.30
N MET A 51 25.03 11.33 -1.32
CA MET A 51 25.17 12.77 -1.56
C MET A 51 26.29 13.41 -0.73
N PRO A 52 26.86 14.53 -1.22
CA PRO A 52 27.80 15.35 -0.44
C PRO A 52 27.19 15.86 0.87
N GLU A 53 28.06 16.25 1.81
CA GLU A 53 27.66 16.88 3.09
C GLU A 53 26.84 18.15 2.86
N ASP A 54 27.26 19.00 1.91
CA ASP A 54 26.57 20.25 1.58
C ASP A 54 25.14 19.99 1.06
N TRP A 55 24.93 18.93 0.29
CA TRP A 55 23.60 18.48 -0.12
C TRP A 55 22.79 18.04 1.10
N TYR A 56 23.31 17.09 1.88
CA TYR A 56 22.61 16.53 3.03
C TYR A 56 22.17 17.60 4.06
N GLN A 57 22.97 18.65 4.27
CA GLN A 57 22.64 19.74 5.20
C GLN A 57 21.60 20.72 4.67
N ASN A 58 21.53 20.90 3.34
CA ASN A 58 20.72 21.94 2.70
C ASN A 58 19.48 21.40 1.99
N VAL A 59 19.21 20.10 2.08
CA VAL A 59 17.97 19.49 1.59
C VAL A 59 16.94 19.25 2.69
N THR A 60 15.67 19.37 2.32
CA THR A 60 14.52 18.85 3.05
C THR A 60 13.98 17.67 2.25
N VAL A 61 13.73 16.56 2.94
CA VAL A 61 13.19 15.34 2.33
C VAL A 61 11.73 15.24 2.73
N GLU A 62 10.84 15.11 1.75
CA GLU A 62 9.45 14.72 1.97
C GLU A 62 9.24 13.38 1.25
N ALA A 63 8.99 12.35 2.04
CA ALA A 63 8.66 11.02 1.57
C ALA A 63 7.15 10.80 1.70
N GLU A 64 6.60 10.18 0.68
CA GLU A 64 5.24 9.63 0.63
C GLU A 64 5.38 8.15 0.28
N GLU A 65 4.28 7.42 0.28
CA GLU A 65 4.27 5.99 0.03
C GLU A 65 4.99 5.59 -1.27
N SER A 66 4.72 6.27 -2.40
CA SER A 66 5.22 5.88 -3.74
C SER A 66 6.40 6.70 -4.28
N TYR A 67 6.84 7.73 -3.56
CA TYR A 67 7.97 8.55 -3.96
C TYR A 67 8.58 9.34 -2.81
N VAL A 68 9.80 9.81 -3.03
CA VAL A 68 10.51 10.76 -2.16
C VAL A 68 10.97 11.95 -2.97
N THR A 69 10.80 13.15 -2.41
CA THR A 69 11.25 14.40 -3.02
C THR A 69 12.29 15.11 -2.15
N PHE A 70 13.40 15.48 -2.77
CA PHE A 70 14.48 16.26 -2.19
C PHE A 70 14.34 17.71 -2.63
N TYR A 71 14.04 18.58 -1.67
CA TYR A 71 13.91 20.01 -1.86
C TYR A 71 15.14 20.73 -1.31
N HIS A 72 15.61 21.77 -1.98
CA HIS A 72 16.44 22.78 -1.35
C HIS A 72 15.67 23.48 -0.22
N LYS A 73 16.11 23.26 1.02
CA LYS A 73 15.44 23.68 2.25
C LYS A 73 15.05 25.15 2.26
N ASP A 74 16.01 26.03 1.96
CA ASP A 74 15.80 27.47 2.05
C ASP A 74 14.87 28.00 0.95
N SER A 75 14.90 27.40 -0.25
CA SER A 75 13.93 27.71 -1.30
C SER A 75 12.53 27.25 -0.88
N TYR A 76 12.44 26.03 -0.38
CA TYR A 76 11.20 25.37 0.04
C TYR A 76 10.46 26.17 1.12
N GLU A 77 11.17 26.50 2.20
CA GLU A 77 10.61 27.25 3.33
C GLU A 77 10.13 28.65 2.91
N LYS A 78 10.85 29.32 1.99
CA LYS A 78 10.47 30.64 1.49
C LYS A 78 9.26 30.61 0.55
N TYR A 79 9.14 29.60 -0.31
CA TYR A 79 7.94 29.42 -1.13
C TYR A 79 6.70 29.12 -0.27
N LYS A 80 6.82 28.20 0.71
CA LYS A 80 5.74 27.94 1.68
C LYS A 80 5.32 29.20 2.43
N LYS A 81 6.28 30.01 2.88
CA LYS A 81 5.99 31.29 3.57
C LYS A 81 5.26 32.31 2.68
N ASP A 82 5.56 32.32 1.40
CA ASP A 82 4.88 33.17 0.41
C ASP A 82 3.50 32.62 -0.01
N GLY A 83 3.09 31.47 0.52
CA GLY A 83 1.80 30.83 0.27
C GLY A 83 1.78 29.96 -1.00
N TYR A 84 2.94 29.49 -1.45
CA TYR A 84 3.05 28.51 -2.52
C TYR A 84 3.29 27.13 -1.93
N ASP A 85 2.56 26.14 -2.45
CA ASP A 85 2.71 24.74 -2.05
C ASP A 85 3.85 24.02 -2.81
N ALA A 86 4.47 24.70 -3.77
CA ALA A 86 5.50 24.15 -4.63
C ALA A 86 6.68 25.12 -4.82
N GLY A 87 7.90 24.58 -4.74
CA GLY A 87 9.14 25.27 -5.10
C GLY A 87 10.37 24.74 -4.35
N GLY A 88 11.55 24.89 -4.96
CA GLY A 88 12.81 24.38 -4.41
C GLY A 88 13.10 22.91 -4.69
N GLU A 89 12.32 22.21 -5.50
CA GLU A 89 12.59 20.82 -5.87
C GLU A 89 13.94 20.67 -6.59
N LEU A 90 14.73 19.65 -6.22
CA LEU A 90 16.00 19.30 -6.85
C LEU A 90 15.91 17.94 -7.55
N LEU A 91 15.37 16.94 -6.84
CA LEU A 91 15.33 15.54 -7.26
C LEU A 91 14.08 14.88 -6.68
N LYS A 92 13.41 14.06 -7.47
CA LYS A 92 12.39 13.13 -7.02
C LYS A 92 12.80 11.72 -7.39
N ILE A 93 12.64 10.76 -6.49
CA ILE A 93 12.78 9.33 -6.77
C ILE A 93 11.43 8.70 -6.51
N GLY A 94 10.96 7.87 -7.44
CA GLY A 94 9.67 7.22 -7.31
C GLY A 94 9.68 5.85 -7.94
N CYS A 95 8.57 5.15 -7.75
CA CYS A 95 8.30 3.89 -8.40
C CYS A 95 7.03 3.98 -9.25
N SER A 96 6.93 3.07 -10.21
CA SER A 96 5.72 2.85 -11.01
C SER A 96 5.70 1.40 -11.48
N VAL A 97 4.52 0.82 -11.57
CA VAL A 97 4.33 -0.53 -12.14
C VAL A 97 4.59 -0.57 -13.65
N ASN A 98 4.50 0.58 -14.33
CA ASN A 98 4.69 0.70 -15.77
C ASN A 98 5.99 1.45 -16.08
N THR A 99 6.23 1.72 -17.36
CA THR A 99 7.42 2.48 -17.78
C THR A 99 7.06 3.72 -18.60
N ASP A 100 5.82 4.18 -18.50
CA ASP A 100 5.29 5.30 -19.29
C ASP A 100 5.97 6.62 -18.91
N PHE A 101 6.50 6.71 -17.69
CA PHE A 101 7.35 7.82 -17.26
C PHE A 101 8.57 8.03 -18.18
N LYS A 102 9.04 7.00 -18.91
CA LYS A 102 10.15 7.11 -19.87
C LYS A 102 9.83 8.02 -21.05
N ASP A 103 8.55 8.29 -21.32
CA ASP A 103 8.11 9.19 -22.37
C ASP A 103 8.16 10.67 -21.92
N ASN A 104 8.31 10.94 -20.62
CA ASN A 104 8.33 12.28 -20.06
C ASN A 104 9.77 12.84 -19.94
N PRO A 105 10.00 14.10 -20.34
CA PRO A 105 11.30 14.72 -20.19
C PRO A 105 11.67 14.90 -18.72
N GLY A 106 12.94 14.66 -18.39
CA GLY A 106 13.46 14.81 -17.03
C GLY A 106 13.34 13.57 -16.16
N TYR A 107 12.74 12.48 -16.66
CA TYR A 107 12.67 11.18 -16.01
C TYR A 107 13.78 10.25 -16.51
N GLU A 108 14.40 9.51 -15.60
CA GLU A 108 15.47 8.55 -15.86
C GLU A 108 15.20 7.24 -15.12
N TYR A 109 15.47 6.12 -15.78
CA TYR A 109 15.18 4.79 -15.27
C TYR A 109 16.31 4.27 -14.36
N ILE A 110 15.96 3.80 -13.17
CA ILE A 110 16.90 3.24 -12.19
C ILE A 110 16.99 1.72 -12.34
N GLY A 111 15.86 1.03 -12.24
CA GLY A 111 15.84 -0.44 -12.15
C GLY A 111 14.44 -1.00 -11.98
N PHE A 112 14.37 -2.33 -11.94
CA PHE A 112 13.15 -3.09 -11.71
C PHE A 112 13.39 -4.03 -10.53
N ASP A 113 12.47 -4.02 -9.57
CA ASP A 113 12.38 -5.03 -8.53
C ASP A 113 11.45 -6.15 -9.02
N GLU A 114 11.96 -7.37 -9.11
CA GLU A 114 11.18 -8.53 -9.58
C GLU A 114 10.20 -9.04 -8.51
N GLU A 115 10.47 -8.80 -7.23
CA GLU A 115 9.65 -9.23 -6.09
C GLU A 115 8.40 -8.35 -5.99
N GLU A 116 8.61 -7.02 -5.98
CA GLU A 116 7.51 -6.04 -5.91
C GLU A 116 6.92 -5.67 -7.28
N ALA A 117 7.54 -6.12 -8.37
CA ALA A 117 7.21 -5.73 -9.75
C ALA A 117 7.11 -4.21 -9.98
N LEU A 118 7.99 -3.45 -9.32
CA LEU A 118 8.06 -2.00 -9.43
C LEU A 118 9.25 -1.56 -10.30
N ASN A 119 8.98 -0.62 -11.21
CA ASN A 119 10.00 0.12 -11.94
C ASN A 119 10.36 1.38 -11.16
N PHE A 120 11.62 1.51 -10.79
CA PHE A 120 12.13 2.68 -10.11
C PHE A 120 12.67 3.69 -11.12
N TYR A 121 12.41 4.96 -10.84
CA TYR A 121 12.88 6.08 -11.65
C TYR A 121 13.28 7.23 -10.74
N TYR A 122 14.08 8.14 -11.29
CA TYR A 122 14.19 9.48 -10.72
C TYR A 122 13.76 10.51 -11.75
N SER A 123 13.30 11.67 -11.27
CA SER A 123 13.01 12.82 -12.11
C SER A 123 13.67 14.08 -11.55
N THR A 124 14.10 14.94 -12.46
CA THR A 124 14.61 16.27 -12.13
C THR A 124 13.67 17.34 -12.71
N PRO A 125 13.45 18.46 -12.01
CA PRO A 125 12.57 19.51 -12.51
C PRO A 125 13.05 20.09 -13.84
N THR A 126 12.15 20.21 -14.81
CA THR A 126 12.46 20.84 -16.10
C THR A 126 12.51 22.37 -16.01
N ASP A 127 11.82 22.95 -15.03
CA ASP A 127 11.78 24.38 -14.75
C ASP A 127 12.69 24.74 -13.58
N TYR A 128 13.23 25.97 -13.56
CA TYR A 128 14.11 26.44 -12.51
C TYR A 128 13.36 26.71 -11.19
N GLN A 129 13.66 25.93 -10.14
CA GLN A 129 12.88 25.89 -8.90
C GLN A 129 13.39 26.79 -7.76
N ALA A 130 14.51 27.53 -7.92
CA ALA A 130 15.05 28.32 -6.82
C ALA A 130 14.13 29.45 -6.37
N TYR A 131 14.19 29.85 -5.11
CA TYR A 131 13.53 31.07 -4.65
C TYR A 131 14.27 32.31 -5.13
N THR A 132 13.75 32.95 -6.17
CA THR A 132 14.46 34.00 -6.92
C THR A 132 14.47 35.39 -6.26
N LYS A 133 13.66 35.62 -5.21
CA LYS A 133 13.61 36.93 -4.52
C LYS A 133 14.76 37.13 -3.53
N ASP A 134 15.50 36.08 -3.21
CA ASP A 134 16.65 36.11 -2.31
C ASP A 134 17.90 35.60 -3.02
N THR A 135 18.92 36.46 -3.15
CA THR A 135 20.12 36.16 -3.93
C THR A 135 21.01 35.11 -3.28
N ASP A 136 21.01 35.01 -1.96
CA ASP A 136 21.86 34.07 -1.24
C ASP A 136 21.27 32.66 -1.35
N VAL A 137 19.95 32.53 -1.16
CA VAL A 137 19.22 31.27 -1.36
C VAL A 137 19.28 30.80 -2.81
N LYS A 138 19.20 31.73 -3.76
CA LYS A 138 19.39 31.41 -5.18
C LYS A 138 20.80 30.87 -5.44
N ALA A 139 21.83 31.47 -4.85
CA ALA A 139 23.22 31.04 -5.05
C ALA A 139 23.50 29.65 -4.45
N GLU A 140 22.94 29.35 -3.27
CA GLU A 140 23.01 28.01 -2.66
C GLU A 140 22.29 26.97 -3.52
N PHE A 141 21.08 27.29 -4.02
CA PHE A 141 20.37 26.43 -4.95
C PHE A 141 21.17 26.17 -6.25
N ASP A 142 21.77 27.21 -6.83
CA ASP A 142 22.62 27.08 -8.03
C ASP A 142 23.84 26.19 -7.77
N GLN A 143 24.40 26.21 -6.56
CA GLN A 143 25.50 25.33 -6.17
C GLN A 143 25.01 23.88 -6.13
N LEU A 144 23.90 23.59 -5.43
CA LEU A 144 23.36 22.23 -5.32
C LEU A 144 22.98 21.67 -6.69
N LEU A 145 22.38 22.47 -7.57
CA LEU A 145 22.12 22.09 -8.96
C LEU A 145 23.40 21.76 -9.74
N GLY A 146 24.51 22.45 -9.46
CA GLY A 146 25.80 22.15 -10.07
C GLY A 146 26.38 20.78 -9.68
N GLU A 147 25.89 20.20 -8.59
CA GLU A 147 26.28 18.89 -8.07
C GLU A 147 25.22 17.79 -8.35
N LEU A 148 24.06 18.17 -8.92
CA LEU A 148 22.91 17.28 -9.11
C LEU A 148 23.25 16.03 -9.93
N ASP A 149 24.02 16.17 -11.01
CA ASP A 149 24.41 15.03 -11.85
C ASP A 149 25.20 13.98 -11.04
N GLU A 150 26.09 14.39 -10.14
CA GLU A 150 26.85 13.46 -9.29
C GLU A 150 25.95 12.74 -8.28
N VAL A 151 24.96 13.44 -7.74
CA VAL A 151 23.97 12.87 -6.82
C VAL A 151 23.09 11.86 -7.55
N CYS A 152 22.57 12.20 -8.73
CA CYS A 152 21.78 11.31 -9.57
C CYS A 152 22.55 10.06 -10.00
N ASP A 153 23.82 10.20 -10.40
CA ASP A 153 24.69 9.07 -10.79
C ASP A 153 24.96 8.08 -9.64
N SER A 154 24.72 8.49 -8.39
CA SER A 154 24.89 7.64 -7.21
C SER A 154 23.69 6.76 -6.89
N ILE A 155 22.53 7.05 -7.50
CA ILE A 155 21.28 6.33 -7.20
C ILE A 155 21.42 4.88 -7.68
N THR A 156 21.16 3.95 -6.78
CA THR A 156 21.22 2.51 -7.08
C THR A 156 20.02 1.79 -6.48
N LEU A 157 19.52 0.79 -7.20
CA LEU A 157 18.61 -0.21 -6.66
C LEU A 157 19.46 -1.38 -6.15
N THR A 158 19.34 -1.68 -4.86
CA THR A 158 20.03 -2.78 -4.19
C THR A 158 19.04 -3.87 -3.82
N ALA A 159 19.52 -5.11 -3.67
CA ALA A 159 18.68 -6.17 -3.11
C ALA A 159 18.23 -5.76 -1.71
N LYS A 160 16.96 -6.01 -1.37
CA LYS A 160 16.43 -5.74 -0.04
C LYS A 160 17.35 -6.37 1.02
N PRO A 161 17.71 -5.63 2.08
CA PRO A 161 18.52 -6.17 3.16
C PRO A 161 17.75 -7.24 3.93
N ASP A 162 18.48 -8.13 4.60
CA ASP A 162 17.89 -9.05 5.56
C ASP A 162 17.64 -8.38 6.93
N ASP A 163 16.83 -9.01 7.78
CA ASP A 163 16.50 -8.53 9.13
C ASP A 163 17.75 -8.13 9.96
N GLU A 164 18.88 -8.81 9.77
CA GLU A 164 20.15 -8.51 10.48
C GLU A 164 20.76 -7.16 10.05
N PHE A 165 20.55 -6.72 8.81
CA PHE A 165 21.00 -5.42 8.34
C PHE A 165 20.17 -4.29 8.95
N TYR A 166 18.85 -4.47 9.07
CA TYR A 166 17.96 -3.49 9.69
C TYR A 166 18.28 -3.30 11.17
N GLU A 167 18.50 -4.39 11.93
CA GLU A 167 18.95 -4.31 13.33
C GLU A 167 20.27 -3.53 13.47
N GLN A 168 21.23 -3.74 12.55
CA GLN A 168 22.51 -3.02 12.56
C GLN A 168 22.36 -1.55 12.13
N MET A 169 21.44 -1.26 11.21
CA MET A 169 21.17 0.10 10.76
C MET A 169 20.41 0.91 11.81
N GLU A 170 19.42 0.34 12.49
CA GLU A 170 18.74 0.99 13.62
C GLU A 170 19.76 1.35 14.72
N ASP A 171 20.61 0.41 15.12
CA ASP A 171 21.66 0.64 16.12
C ASP A 171 22.65 1.73 15.66
N SER A 172 23.01 1.74 14.37
CA SER A 172 23.94 2.71 13.78
C SER A 172 23.33 4.10 13.61
N ALA A 173 22.09 4.18 13.13
CA ALA A 173 21.32 5.40 12.93
C ALA A 173 20.96 6.03 14.27
N GLU A 174 20.55 5.25 15.27
CA GLU A 174 20.36 5.73 16.63
C GLU A 174 21.68 6.22 17.25
N ALA A 175 22.79 5.49 17.06
CA ALA A 175 24.10 5.95 17.52
C ALA A 175 24.55 7.26 16.84
N ALA A 176 24.34 7.40 15.53
CA ALA A 176 24.63 8.60 14.76
C ALA A 176 23.74 9.78 15.18
N ARG A 177 22.44 9.53 15.40
CA ARG A 177 21.46 10.51 15.88
C ARG A 177 21.78 10.97 17.30
N ILE A 178 22.17 10.05 18.19
CA ILE A 178 22.64 10.37 19.55
C ILE A 178 23.92 11.21 19.49
N ALA A 179 24.86 10.89 18.59
CA ALA A 179 26.08 11.66 18.41
C ALA A 179 25.81 13.07 17.86
N LYS A 180 24.90 13.22 16.88
CA LYS A 180 24.45 14.49 16.31
C LYS A 180 23.74 15.36 17.36
N ASN A 181 22.79 14.77 18.10
CA ASN A 181 22.10 15.44 19.21
C ASN A 181 23.03 15.83 20.37
N ALA A 182 24.09 15.05 20.60
CA ALA A 182 25.13 15.38 21.58
C ALA A 182 26.04 16.52 21.12
N ALA A 183 26.25 16.70 19.80
CA ALA A 183 27.01 17.79 19.23
C ALA A 183 26.25 19.14 19.26
N GLU A 184 24.91 19.12 19.26
CA GLU A 184 24.08 20.33 19.09
C GLU A 184 23.52 20.95 20.39
N GLY A 185 23.77 20.39 21.58
CA GLY A 185 23.67 21.16 22.84
C GLY A 185 22.32 21.79 23.24
N LYS A 186 21.35 20.93 23.61
CA LYS A 186 20.29 21.04 24.66
C LYS A 186 19.17 22.12 24.62
N LYS A 187 17.93 21.62 24.72
CA LYS A 187 17.05 21.78 25.91
C LYS A 187 16.22 20.50 26.18
N GLU A 188 16.26 20.05 27.42
CA GLU A 188 15.47 18.93 27.97
C GLU A 188 13.98 19.29 28.13
N ASP A 189 13.09 18.31 27.95
CA ASP A 189 12.04 18.04 28.94
C ASP A 189 11.70 16.53 29.00
N LYS A 190 11.21 16.13 30.17
CA LYS A 190 11.29 14.80 30.76
C LYS A 190 9.93 14.09 30.75
N GLY A 191 9.95 12.86 30.25
CA GLY A 191 9.44 11.69 30.98
C GLY A 191 7.98 11.28 30.76
N GLY A 192 7.76 9.97 30.78
CA GLY A 192 6.46 9.38 31.04
C GLY A 192 6.29 7.95 30.54
N THR A 193 6.89 6.97 31.21
CA THR A 193 6.52 5.56 31.10
C THR A 193 5.06 5.35 31.50
N ILE A 194 4.30 4.58 30.73
CA ILE A 194 3.17 3.81 31.27
C ILE A 194 3.15 2.41 30.68
N ALA A 195 3.28 1.43 31.57
CA ALA A 195 3.00 0.03 31.31
C ALA A 195 1.49 -0.23 31.39
N GLY A 196 0.99 -1.21 30.64
CA GLY A 196 -0.38 -1.69 30.79
C GLY A 196 -0.71 -2.96 30.01
N LYS A 197 -0.48 -4.13 30.62
CA LYS A 197 -1.22 -5.37 30.29
C LYS A 197 -2.69 -5.19 30.69
N ILE A 198 -3.63 -5.50 29.79
CA ILE A 198 -4.99 -5.93 30.14
C ILE A 198 -5.39 -7.03 29.14
N GLY A 199 -5.80 -8.18 29.68
CA GLY A 199 -6.40 -9.28 28.94
C GLY A 199 -7.88 -9.47 29.30
N GLY A 200 -8.47 -10.48 28.65
CA GLY A 200 -9.82 -11.00 28.89
C GLY A 200 -10.84 -10.38 27.95
N ASP A 201 -11.86 -11.08 27.46
CA ASP A 201 -12.31 -12.46 27.63
C ASP A 201 -13.27 -12.71 26.46
N SER A 202 -13.34 -13.95 25.99
CA SER A 202 -14.33 -14.41 25.04
C SER A 202 -15.75 -14.27 25.60
N GLN A 203 -16.68 -13.75 24.79
CA GLN A 203 -18.11 -13.87 25.03
C GLN A 203 -18.83 -14.39 23.78
N GLU A 204 -19.26 -15.65 23.89
CA GLU A 204 -20.38 -16.23 23.15
C GLU A 204 -21.59 -15.30 23.21
N ASN A 205 -22.21 -15.05 22.06
CA ASN A 205 -23.62 -14.71 22.02
C ASN A 205 -24.27 -15.32 20.77
N SER A 206 -24.73 -16.55 20.93
CA SER A 206 -25.60 -17.23 19.99
C SER A 206 -26.99 -16.59 19.99
N LYS A 207 -27.45 -16.18 18.80
CA LYS A 207 -28.87 -16.06 18.48
C LYS A 207 -29.09 -16.51 17.05
N GLU A 208 -29.52 -17.76 16.89
CA GLU A 208 -30.22 -18.25 15.71
C GLU A 208 -31.45 -17.36 15.47
N ALA A 209 -31.41 -16.61 14.37
CA ALA A 209 -32.58 -15.99 13.76
C ALA A 209 -32.76 -16.64 12.39
N ASP A 210 -33.94 -17.20 12.19
CA ASP A 210 -34.46 -17.78 10.95
C ASP A 210 -34.44 -16.71 9.85
N ASN A 211 -33.32 -16.58 9.13
CA ASN A 211 -33.11 -15.55 8.12
C ASN A 211 -33.19 -16.19 6.73
N ALA A 212 -34.24 -15.85 5.99
CA ALA A 212 -34.19 -15.99 4.54
C ALA A 212 -33.03 -15.15 4.02
N VAL A 213 -32.06 -15.80 3.36
CA VAL A 213 -30.91 -15.13 2.75
C VAL A 213 -31.42 -14.11 1.72
N GLU A 214 -30.99 -12.86 1.86
CA GLU A 214 -31.34 -11.77 0.95
C GLU A 214 -30.87 -12.10 -0.47
N GLU A 215 -31.67 -11.83 -1.49
CA GLU A 215 -31.31 -12.05 -2.90
C GLU A 215 -31.18 -10.70 -3.62
N TYR A 216 -30.03 -10.49 -4.25
CA TYR A 216 -29.66 -9.29 -4.98
C TYR A 216 -29.31 -9.64 -6.43
N THR A 217 -29.82 -8.86 -7.38
CA THR A 217 -29.47 -8.95 -8.80
C THR A 217 -28.89 -7.62 -9.24
N PHE A 218 -27.63 -7.65 -9.68
CA PHE A 218 -26.94 -6.47 -10.17
C PHE A 218 -27.56 -5.99 -11.48
N ASP A 219 -27.70 -4.68 -11.61
CA ASP A 219 -28.26 -4.02 -12.79
C ASP A 219 -27.29 -2.93 -13.24
N GLU A 220 -26.56 -3.22 -14.32
CA GLU A 220 -25.55 -2.32 -14.90
C GLU A 220 -26.11 -0.92 -15.18
N SER A 221 -27.39 -0.82 -15.54
CA SER A 221 -28.03 0.48 -15.85
C SER A 221 -28.25 1.37 -14.63
N LYS A 222 -28.05 0.82 -13.43
CA LYS A 222 -28.15 1.52 -12.14
C LYS A 222 -26.79 1.73 -11.49
N ALA A 223 -25.71 1.24 -12.08
CA ALA A 223 -24.37 1.53 -11.61
C ALA A 223 -24.10 3.04 -11.71
N GLU A 224 -23.41 3.59 -10.72
CA GLU A 224 -23.04 5.01 -10.68
C GLU A 224 -21.81 5.31 -11.56
N TYR A 225 -21.26 4.29 -12.20
CA TYR A 225 -20.12 4.33 -13.11
C TYR A 225 -20.41 3.59 -14.42
N GLU A 226 -19.70 3.97 -15.49
CA GLU A 226 -19.64 3.18 -16.72
C GLU A 226 -18.55 2.12 -16.57
N GLY A 227 -18.95 0.85 -16.62
CA GLY A 227 -18.07 -0.28 -16.37
C GLY A 227 -18.02 -1.32 -17.48
N THR A 228 -17.08 -2.24 -17.30
CA THR A 228 -16.87 -3.41 -18.16
C THR A 228 -16.89 -4.68 -17.33
N TRP A 229 -17.42 -5.76 -17.90
CA TRP A 229 -17.34 -7.09 -17.28
C TRP A 229 -15.95 -7.66 -17.47
N VAL A 230 -15.29 -7.95 -16.35
CA VAL A 230 -13.99 -8.59 -16.30
C VAL A 230 -14.15 -10.02 -15.82
N SER A 231 -13.61 -10.96 -16.59
CA SER A 231 -13.66 -12.40 -16.26
C SER A 231 -12.45 -12.81 -15.42
N PHE A 232 -12.65 -13.73 -14.48
CA PHE A 232 -11.58 -14.41 -13.75
C PHE A 232 -11.82 -15.92 -13.72
N GLU A 233 -10.75 -16.69 -13.91
CA GLU A 233 -10.75 -18.17 -14.00
C GLU A 233 -11.74 -18.77 -15.03
N ASP A 234 -12.17 -17.99 -16.03
CA ASP A 234 -13.22 -18.35 -16.99
C ASP A 234 -14.56 -18.81 -16.36
N GLU A 235 -14.73 -18.66 -15.04
CA GLU A 235 -15.89 -19.15 -14.28
C GLU A 235 -16.80 -18.01 -13.84
N PHE A 236 -16.23 -16.84 -13.54
CA PHE A 236 -16.95 -15.71 -12.96
C PHE A 236 -16.57 -14.41 -13.66
N GLN A 237 -17.44 -13.41 -13.49
CA GLN A 237 -17.21 -12.05 -13.95
C GLN A 237 -17.58 -11.04 -12.86
N ILE A 238 -16.90 -9.91 -12.86
CA ILE A 238 -17.16 -8.74 -12.00
C ILE A 238 -17.28 -7.48 -12.87
N TYR A 239 -18.13 -6.53 -12.50
CA TYR A 239 -18.35 -5.29 -13.26
C TYR A 239 -17.54 -4.15 -12.65
N LEU A 240 -16.48 -3.74 -13.32
CA LEU A 240 -15.54 -2.73 -12.83
C LEU A 240 -15.62 -1.45 -13.63
N PRO A 241 -15.35 -0.28 -13.03
CA PRO A 241 -15.32 0.97 -13.78
C PRO A 241 -14.28 0.91 -14.90
N SER A 242 -14.67 1.35 -16.09
CA SER A 242 -13.83 1.20 -17.29
C SER A 242 -12.61 2.12 -17.30
N TYR A 243 -12.59 3.11 -16.40
CA TYR A 243 -11.51 4.06 -16.22
C TYR A 243 -10.49 3.62 -15.15
N TRP A 244 -10.67 2.44 -14.55
CA TRP A 244 -9.68 1.86 -13.64
C TRP A 244 -8.50 1.30 -14.41
N ASP A 245 -7.33 1.40 -13.79
CA ASP A 245 -6.09 0.84 -14.28
C ASP A 245 -5.97 -0.62 -13.85
N TYR A 246 -5.41 -1.45 -14.74
CA TYR A 246 -5.30 -2.89 -14.57
C TYR A 246 -3.83 -3.28 -14.45
N TYR A 247 -3.54 -4.16 -13.50
CA TYR A 247 -2.18 -4.58 -13.21
C TYR A 247 -1.94 -6.01 -13.68
N ASN A 248 -0.77 -6.26 -14.24
CA ASN A 248 -0.31 -7.62 -14.46
C ASN A 248 0.11 -8.21 -13.11
N LEU A 249 -0.24 -9.46 -12.87
CA LEU A 249 0.18 -10.15 -11.66
C LEU A 249 1.61 -10.65 -11.79
N THR A 250 2.34 -10.64 -10.68
CA THR A 250 3.63 -11.32 -10.58
C THR A 250 3.42 -12.83 -10.50
N ASP A 251 4.50 -13.59 -10.75
CA ASP A 251 4.48 -15.05 -10.57
C ASP A 251 4.19 -15.40 -9.10
N GLU A 252 4.74 -14.64 -8.14
CA GLU A 252 4.50 -14.83 -6.71
C GLU A 252 3.05 -14.54 -6.34
N GLU A 253 2.48 -13.42 -6.79
CA GLU A 253 1.08 -13.08 -6.54
C GLU A 253 0.14 -14.17 -7.08
N THR A 254 0.45 -14.69 -8.26
CA THR A 254 -0.29 -15.81 -8.87
C THR A 254 -0.14 -17.09 -8.04
N GLU A 255 1.05 -17.38 -7.51
CA GLU A 255 1.30 -18.50 -6.58
C GLU A 255 0.58 -18.34 -5.23
N GLN A 256 0.43 -17.10 -4.74
CA GLN A 256 -0.35 -16.74 -3.56
C GLN A 256 -1.87 -16.78 -3.81
N GLY A 257 -2.29 -17.01 -5.06
CA GLY A 257 -3.69 -17.19 -5.43
C GLY A 257 -4.41 -15.89 -5.79
N ILE A 258 -3.67 -14.81 -6.06
CA ILE A 258 -4.23 -13.60 -6.65
C ILE A 258 -4.57 -13.88 -8.12
N LEU A 259 -5.74 -13.43 -8.54
CA LEU A 259 -6.30 -13.62 -9.88
C LEU A 259 -6.45 -12.31 -10.63
N TYR A 260 -6.54 -11.20 -9.91
CA TYR A 260 -6.83 -9.92 -10.50
C TYR A 260 -6.50 -8.76 -9.56
N LYS A 261 -5.92 -7.68 -10.10
CA LYS A 261 -5.68 -6.41 -9.40
C LYS A 261 -6.11 -5.24 -10.28
N ALA A 262 -6.81 -4.28 -9.70
CA ALA A 262 -7.19 -3.03 -10.36
C ALA A 262 -7.22 -1.87 -9.36
N GLU A 263 -7.03 -0.65 -9.84
CA GLU A 263 -6.99 0.54 -9.01
C GLU A 263 -7.58 1.75 -9.73
N CYS A 264 -8.04 2.72 -8.95
CA CYS A 264 -8.29 4.08 -9.39
C CYS A 264 -7.39 5.05 -8.64
N GLU A 265 -6.25 5.40 -9.22
CA GLU A 265 -5.27 6.32 -8.60
C GLU A 265 -5.92 7.67 -8.19
N SER A 266 -6.90 8.16 -8.95
CA SER A 266 -7.54 9.45 -8.65
C SER A 266 -8.52 9.43 -7.48
N GLU A 267 -9.04 8.25 -7.14
CA GLU A 267 -10.07 8.07 -6.11
C GLU A 267 -9.57 7.23 -4.94
N ASP A 268 -8.29 6.85 -4.97
CA ASP A 268 -7.59 6.06 -3.96
C ASP A 268 -8.39 4.80 -3.59
N VAL A 269 -8.71 4.01 -4.63
CA VAL A 269 -9.47 2.77 -4.52
C VAL A 269 -8.72 1.64 -5.17
N SER A 270 -8.44 0.58 -4.41
CA SER A 270 -7.78 -0.62 -4.91
C SER A 270 -8.70 -1.85 -4.78
N LEU A 271 -8.60 -2.76 -5.74
CA LEU A 271 -9.33 -4.03 -5.76
C LEU A 271 -8.39 -5.19 -6.02
N ILE A 272 -8.55 -6.23 -5.22
CA ILE A 272 -7.93 -7.54 -5.42
C ILE A 272 -9.01 -8.61 -5.52
N VAL A 273 -8.90 -9.47 -6.53
CA VAL A 273 -9.61 -10.77 -6.55
C VAL A 273 -8.58 -11.86 -6.31
N ASN A 274 -8.78 -12.66 -5.28
CA ASN A 274 -7.94 -13.80 -4.97
C ASN A 274 -8.78 -15.03 -4.58
N TYR A 275 -8.12 -16.17 -4.41
CA TYR A 275 -8.75 -17.37 -3.88
C TYR A 275 -7.90 -18.03 -2.79
N ALA A 276 -8.58 -18.73 -1.88
CA ALA A 276 -7.98 -19.63 -0.91
C ALA A 276 -8.46 -21.07 -1.15
N LEU A 277 -7.57 -22.05 -0.94
CA LEU A 277 -7.96 -23.45 -0.99
C LEU A 277 -8.71 -23.86 0.28
N ILE A 278 -9.87 -24.48 0.13
CA ILE A 278 -10.76 -24.89 1.22
C ILE A 278 -11.17 -26.36 1.10
N ASP A 279 -11.37 -27.03 2.23
CA ASP A 279 -12.01 -28.34 2.25
C ASP A 279 -13.52 -28.16 2.33
N LYS A 280 -14.22 -28.23 1.18
CA LYS A 280 -15.69 -28.07 1.10
C LYS A 280 -16.49 -29.07 1.92
N THR A 281 -15.87 -30.16 2.38
CA THR A 281 -16.53 -31.12 3.28
C THR A 281 -16.56 -30.65 4.73
N LYS A 282 -15.78 -29.62 5.06
CA LYS A 282 -15.62 -29.05 6.40
C LYS A 282 -16.01 -27.58 6.49
N LEU A 283 -15.97 -26.88 5.36
CA LEU A 283 -16.22 -25.46 5.28
C LEU A 283 -17.41 -25.20 4.35
N ASP A 284 -18.53 -24.78 4.93
CA ASP A 284 -19.70 -24.28 4.23
C ASP A 284 -19.90 -22.78 4.50
N SER A 285 -20.90 -22.18 3.86
CA SER A 285 -21.22 -20.75 3.97
C SER A 285 -21.40 -20.28 5.43
N ASP A 286 -22.06 -21.10 6.26
CA ASP A 286 -22.27 -20.77 7.67
C ASP A 286 -20.95 -20.79 8.45
N ALA A 287 -20.08 -21.78 8.20
CA ALA A 287 -18.76 -21.87 8.80
C ALA A 287 -17.82 -20.73 8.37
N ILE A 288 -17.93 -20.25 7.12
CA ILE A 288 -17.19 -19.07 6.63
C ILE A 288 -17.65 -17.83 7.39
N ALA A 289 -18.95 -17.58 7.45
CA ALA A 289 -19.50 -16.42 8.15
C ALA A 289 -19.18 -16.46 9.66
N GLU A 290 -19.15 -17.63 10.29
CA GLU A 290 -18.70 -17.78 11.68
C GLU A 290 -17.20 -17.46 11.82
N SER A 291 -16.37 -17.95 10.90
CA SER A 291 -14.93 -17.66 10.89
C SER A 291 -14.64 -16.16 10.80
N TYR A 292 -15.37 -15.41 9.96
CA TYR A 292 -15.23 -13.96 9.87
C TYR A 292 -15.63 -13.24 11.16
N ARG A 293 -16.70 -13.69 11.83
CA ARG A 293 -17.10 -13.12 13.13
C ARG A 293 -16.08 -13.42 14.22
N GLU A 294 -15.50 -14.62 14.23
CA GLU A 294 -14.44 -15.00 15.16
C GLU A 294 -13.14 -14.21 14.92
N ALA A 295 -12.85 -13.86 13.67
CA ALA A 295 -11.73 -13.01 13.27
C ALA A 295 -11.94 -11.52 13.58
N GLY A 296 -13.11 -11.13 14.09
CA GLY A 296 -13.41 -9.74 14.46
C GLY A 296 -13.89 -8.86 13.29
N TYR A 297 -14.23 -9.45 12.14
CA TYR A 297 -14.76 -8.68 11.01
C TYR A 297 -16.15 -8.13 11.33
N SER A 298 -16.46 -6.93 10.84
CA SER A 298 -17.75 -6.28 11.03
C SER A 298 -18.69 -6.56 9.86
N ASP A 299 -19.98 -6.28 10.07
CA ASP A 299 -21.03 -6.34 9.04
C ASP A 299 -21.15 -7.67 8.27
N VAL A 300 -20.74 -8.78 8.90
CA VAL A 300 -20.81 -10.12 8.31
C VAL A 300 -22.25 -10.52 7.98
N LYS A 301 -22.56 -10.59 6.68
CA LYS A 301 -23.87 -10.96 6.12
C LYS A 301 -23.70 -12.07 5.10
N GLN A 302 -24.72 -12.92 5.01
CA GLN A 302 -24.87 -13.88 3.92
C GLN A 302 -25.94 -13.35 2.98
N MET A 303 -25.66 -13.34 1.68
CA MET A 303 -26.61 -12.91 0.66
C MET A 303 -26.37 -13.62 -0.66
N LYS A 304 -27.39 -13.63 -1.52
CA LYS A 304 -27.33 -14.27 -2.82
C LYS A 304 -27.18 -13.21 -3.91
N ILE A 305 -25.99 -13.07 -4.47
CA ILE A 305 -25.66 -12.08 -5.49
C ILE A 305 -25.66 -12.75 -6.86
N ASN A 306 -26.56 -12.32 -7.76
CA ASN A 306 -26.71 -12.90 -9.10
C ASN A 306 -26.83 -14.45 -9.10
N GLY A 307 -27.45 -15.00 -8.06
CA GLY A 307 -27.62 -16.44 -7.88
C GLY A 307 -26.47 -17.17 -7.18
N ILE A 308 -25.36 -16.49 -6.88
CA ILE A 308 -24.21 -17.01 -6.10
C ILE A 308 -24.46 -16.73 -4.61
N LEU A 309 -24.30 -17.72 -3.75
CA LEU A 309 -24.33 -17.51 -2.29
C LEU A 309 -22.99 -16.94 -1.84
N CYS A 310 -23.02 -15.75 -1.26
CA CYS A 310 -21.84 -14.99 -0.86
C CYS A 310 -21.91 -14.60 0.61
N GLU A 311 -20.75 -14.44 1.22
CA GLU A 311 -20.56 -13.75 2.48
C GLU A 311 -19.97 -12.37 2.21
N THR A 312 -20.50 -11.33 2.85
CA THR A 312 -19.98 -9.96 2.76
C THR A 312 -19.61 -9.47 4.14
N CYS A 313 -18.49 -8.79 4.29
CA CYS A 313 -18.05 -8.19 5.56
C CYS A 313 -17.07 -7.05 5.34
N THR A 314 -16.73 -6.37 6.43
CA THR A 314 -15.67 -5.35 6.46
C THR A 314 -14.59 -5.79 7.43
N VAL A 315 -13.33 -5.59 7.07
CA VAL A 315 -12.14 -5.79 7.91
C VAL A 315 -11.81 -4.43 8.52
N PRO A 316 -12.15 -4.16 9.79
CA PRO A 316 -12.09 -2.80 10.33
C PRO A 316 -10.68 -2.23 10.49
N GLU A 317 -9.67 -3.08 10.65
CA GLU A 317 -8.27 -2.64 10.84
C GLU A 317 -7.63 -2.19 9.53
N GLU A 318 -8.10 -2.69 8.39
CA GLU A 318 -7.51 -2.49 7.05
C GLU A 318 -8.43 -1.66 6.13
N GLU A 319 -9.59 -1.20 6.65
CA GLU A 319 -10.65 -0.52 5.89
C GLU A 319 -11.11 -1.30 4.63
N ILE A 320 -10.94 -2.62 4.63
CA ILE A 320 -11.28 -3.50 3.50
C ILE A 320 -12.75 -3.90 3.55
N SER A 321 -13.46 -3.72 2.44
CA SER A 321 -14.75 -4.35 2.18
C SER A 321 -14.57 -5.62 1.34
N LEU A 322 -15.18 -6.72 1.78
CA LEU A 322 -14.98 -8.06 1.22
C LEU A 322 -16.31 -8.68 0.79
N THR A 323 -16.33 -9.30 -0.40
CA THR A 323 -17.31 -10.30 -0.82
C THR A 323 -16.60 -11.62 -1.09
N SER A 324 -16.98 -12.70 -0.41
CA SER A 324 -16.46 -14.04 -0.63
C SER A 324 -17.53 -15.01 -1.07
N PHE A 325 -17.14 -16.07 -1.79
CA PHE A 325 -18.05 -17.16 -2.15
C PHE A 325 -17.29 -18.44 -2.55
N ILE A 326 -17.94 -19.58 -2.38
CA ILE A 326 -17.38 -20.88 -2.78
C ILE A 326 -17.58 -21.09 -4.29
N GLY A 327 -16.50 -21.41 -5.01
CA GLY A 327 -16.53 -21.71 -6.44
C GLY A 327 -17.38 -22.92 -6.81
N GLY A 328 -17.87 -22.99 -8.05
CA GLY A 328 -18.79 -24.03 -8.51
C GLY A 328 -18.13 -25.39 -8.70
N ASN A 329 -16.87 -25.44 -9.16
CA ASN A 329 -16.19 -26.71 -9.49
C ASN A 329 -14.98 -27.05 -8.61
N ASP A 330 -14.36 -26.07 -7.94
CA ASP A 330 -13.08 -26.28 -7.25
C ASP A 330 -13.14 -25.95 -5.77
N ASP A 331 -12.34 -26.65 -4.96
CA ASP A 331 -12.04 -26.47 -3.52
C ASP A 331 -11.48 -25.06 -3.20
N ARG A 332 -12.12 -24.02 -3.72
CA ARG A 332 -11.68 -22.62 -3.71
C ARG A 332 -12.77 -21.73 -3.11
N LEU A 333 -12.34 -20.89 -2.19
CA LEU A 333 -13.07 -19.72 -1.70
C LEU A 333 -12.53 -18.51 -2.46
N TYR A 334 -13.36 -17.92 -3.31
CA TYR A 334 -13.04 -16.67 -3.99
C TYR A 334 -13.31 -15.49 -3.05
N MET A 335 -12.47 -14.48 -3.12
CA MET A 335 -12.55 -13.27 -2.31
C MET A 335 -12.32 -12.08 -3.22
N ILE A 336 -13.24 -11.12 -3.17
CA ILE A 336 -13.17 -9.84 -3.85
C ILE A 336 -13.02 -8.80 -2.75
N MET A 337 -11.84 -8.22 -2.66
CA MET A 337 -11.47 -7.26 -1.64
C MET A 337 -11.34 -5.88 -2.29
N LEU A 338 -11.91 -4.89 -1.62
CA LEU A 338 -11.84 -3.48 -2.02
C LEU A 338 -11.39 -2.65 -0.81
N ASN A 339 -10.34 -1.86 -0.96
CA ASN A 339 -9.92 -0.86 0.02
C ASN A 339 -10.11 0.54 -0.59
N THR A 340 -10.46 1.50 0.27
CA THR A 340 -10.39 2.92 -0.05
C THR A 340 -10.21 3.72 1.23
N ASP A 341 -9.43 4.79 1.12
CA ASP A 341 -9.23 5.75 2.19
C ASP A 341 -10.13 7.00 1.99
N ASP A 342 -10.90 7.06 0.88
CA ASP A 342 -11.83 8.15 0.56
C ASP A 342 -13.29 7.80 0.88
N GLU A 343 -13.85 8.46 1.91
CA GLU A 343 -15.30 8.40 2.22
C GLU A 343 -16.18 8.78 1.01
N GLY A 344 -15.65 9.59 0.09
CA GLY A 344 -16.30 9.97 -1.17
C GLY A 344 -16.50 8.80 -2.13
N SER A 345 -15.61 7.81 -2.14
CA SER A 345 -15.59 6.67 -3.06
C SER A 345 -16.46 5.49 -2.60
N LEU A 346 -16.90 5.49 -1.33
CA LEU A 346 -17.74 4.45 -0.73
C LEU A 346 -19.06 4.19 -1.48
N HIS A 347 -19.58 5.19 -2.21
CA HIS A 347 -20.91 5.13 -2.84
C HIS A 347 -21.05 4.03 -3.91
N TYR A 348 -19.99 3.74 -4.67
CA TYR A 348 -20.04 2.73 -5.73
C TYR A 348 -19.34 1.41 -5.39
N MET A 349 -18.61 1.31 -4.27
CA MET A 349 -17.96 0.06 -3.83
C MET A 349 -18.95 -1.08 -3.63
N ASP A 350 -20.11 -0.80 -3.00
CA ASP A 350 -21.16 -1.81 -2.80
C ASP A 350 -21.71 -2.32 -4.13
N SER A 351 -21.73 -1.45 -5.16
CA SER A 351 -22.12 -1.86 -6.52
C SER A 351 -21.09 -2.81 -7.13
N ILE A 352 -19.79 -2.55 -6.97
CA ILE A 352 -18.72 -3.44 -7.44
C ILE A 352 -18.77 -4.79 -6.72
N LEU A 353 -18.77 -4.78 -5.38
CA LEU A 353 -18.78 -5.97 -4.53
C LEU A 353 -20.02 -6.85 -4.74
N ARG A 354 -21.12 -6.27 -5.22
CA ARG A 354 -22.36 -6.98 -5.54
C ARG A 354 -22.59 -7.19 -7.03
N SER A 355 -21.59 -6.98 -7.87
CA SER A 355 -21.71 -7.20 -9.32
C SER A 355 -21.36 -8.62 -9.76
N VAL A 356 -20.68 -9.41 -8.91
CA VAL A 356 -20.18 -10.74 -9.29
C VAL A 356 -21.27 -11.64 -9.87
N LYS A 357 -20.98 -12.30 -10.98
CA LYS A 357 -21.90 -13.26 -11.64
C LYS A 357 -21.13 -14.43 -12.26
N PRO A 358 -21.80 -15.56 -12.53
CA PRO A 358 -21.20 -16.62 -13.35
C PRO A 358 -20.92 -16.14 -14.77
N ALA A 359 -19.78 -16.53 -15.35
CA ALA A 359 -19.46 -16.25 -16.74
C ALA A 359 -20.41 -17.02 -17.69
N GLU A 360 -20.84 -16.37 -18.77
CA GLU A 360 -21.61 -17.04 -19.83
C GLU A 360 -20.68 -17.97 -20.63
N LYS A 361 -21.03 -19.27 -20.70
CA LYS A 361 -20.26 -20.30 -21.41
C LYS A 361 -20.46 -20.30 -22.92
#